data_AF-A0A7S2X6H4-F1
#
_entry.id   AF-A0A7S2X6H4-F1
#
_cell.length_a   1.000
_cell.length_b   1.000
_cell.length_c   1.000
_cell.angle_alpha   90.00
_cell.angle_beta   90.00
_cell.angle_gamma   90.00
#
_symmetry.space_group_name_H-M   'P 1'
#
loop_
_entity.id
_entity.type
_entity.pdbx_description
1 polymer ?
#
loop_
_entity_poly.entity_id
_entity_poly.type
_entity_poly.pdbx_seq_one_letter_code
_entity_poly.pdbx_strand_id
1 'polypeptide(L)'
;APSRWGGNWFANKNAVVQKHPFYLAFENSNLTEYVTEKLYSGYFAGVVPVFWGSPGVTKVAPKGSFVNANDFKSPKELALKLKEIATDYDVYKSYFDYLPDGLENLFHELCEESLMCRICKKTKQMKDNS
;
A
#
# COMPACT_ATOMS: atom_id res chain seq x y z
N ALA A 1 -26.65 -9.24 13.09
CA ALA A 1 -25.24 -8.80 13.02
C ALA A 1 -24.80 -8.85 11.57
N PRO A 2 -24.07 -7.86 11.02
CA PRO A 2 -23.52 -7.98 9.68
C PRO A 2 -22.58 -9.19 9.67
N SER A 3 -22.63 -9.99 8.61
CA SER A 3 -21.76 -11.15 8.49
C SER A 3 -20.29 -10.70 8.45
N ARG A 4 -19.38 -11.57 8.89
CA ARG A 4 -17.92 -11.38 8.81
C ARG A 4 -17.42 -11.05 7.39
N TRP A 5 -18.25 -11.27 6.38
CA TRP A 5 -18.01 -11.06 4.94
C TRP A 5 -19.04 -10.12 4.29
N GLY A 6 -19.89 -9.47 5.08
CA GLY A 6 -21.00 -8.64 4.61
C GLY A 6 -20.62 -7.17 4.60
N GLY A 7 -19.90 -6.75 3.57
CA GLY A 7 -19.52 -5.35 3.35
C GLY A 7 -18.35 -5.21 2.38
N ASN A 8 -18.18 -4.03 1.79
CA ASN A 8 -17.01 -3.72 0.97
C ASN A 8 -15.76 -3.72 1.88
N TRP A 9 -15.05 -4.85 1.93
CA TRP A 9 -13.90 -5.07 2.82
C TRP A 9 -12.79 -4.03 2.59
N PHE A 10 -12.60 -3.62 1.34
CA PHE A 10 -11.59 -2.65 0.95
C PHE A 10 -11.94 -1.27 1.50
N ALA A 11 -13.19 -0.84 1.31
CA ALA A 11 -13.69 0.42 1.88
C ALA A 11 -13.60 0.43 3.41
N ASN A 12 -13.98 -0.68 4.07
CA ASN A 12 -13.88 -0.80 5.52
C ASN A 12 -12.44 -0.76 6.02
N LYS A 13 -11.51 -1.43 5.33
CA LYS A 13 -10.08 -1.38 5.63
C LYS A 13 -9.57 0.06 5.51
N ASN A 14 -9.82 0.73 4.38
CA ASN A 14 -9.35 2.10 4.16
C ASN A 14 -9.95 3.06 5.20
N ALA A 15 -11.23 2.90 5.56
CA ALA A 15 -11.89 3.71 6.58
C ALA A 15 -11.26 3.62 7.97
N VAL A 16 -10.63 2.49 8.31
CA VAL A 16 -9.86 2.32 9.54
C VAL A 16 -8.45 2.91 9.39
N VAL A 17 -7.77 2.58 8.28
CA VAL A 17 -6.37 2.99 8.06
C VAL A 17 -6.22 4.51 7.98
N GLN A 18 -7.14 5.21 7.30
CA GLN A 18 -7.09 6.68 7.14
C GLN A 18 -7.16 7.46 8.47
N LYS A 19 -7.49 6.80 9.59
CA LYS A 19 -7.51 7.40 10.93
C LYS A 19 -6.13 7.44 11.59
N HIS A 20 -5.10 6.90 10.94
CA HIS A 20 -3.75 6.79 11.45
C HIS A 20 -2.76 7.42 10.47
N PRO A 21 -1.65 8.01 10.95
CA PRO A 21 -0.65 8.61 10.05
C PRO A 21 0.10 7.56 9.22
N PHE A 22 0.16 6.31 9.70
CA PHE A 22 0.95 5.23 9.11
C PHE A 22 0.15 3.95 8.92
N TYR A 23 0.53 3.18 7.90
CA TYR A 23 0.05 1.81 7.67
C TYR A 23 1.24 0.83 7.65
N LEU A 24 1.22 -0.20 8.50
CA LEU A 24 2.26 -1.24 8.49
C LEU A 24 2.05 -2.18 7.30
N ALA A 25 2.81 -1.95 6.23
CA ALA A 25 2.81 -2.73 5.00
C ALA A 25 3.89 -3.82 5.05
N PHE A 26 3.81 -4.72 6.03
CA PHE A 26 4.80 -5.78 6.21
C PHE A 26 4.43 -6.99 5.37
N GLU A 27 5.37 -7.48 4.58
CA GLU A 27 5.23 -8.74 3.88
C GLU A 27 5.39 -9.93 4.82
N ASN A 28 4.79 -11.05 4.41
CA ASN A 28 4.89 -12.30 5.17
C ASN A 28 6.33 -12.84 5.19
N SER A 29 7.15 -12.45 4.21
CA SER A 29 8.56 -12.84 4.08
C SER A 29 9.36 -11.71 3.44
N ASN A 30 10.61 -11.55 3.85
CA ASN A 30 11.55 -10.63 3.21
C ASN A 30 12.28 -11.34 2.07
N LEU A 31 11.70 -11.27 0.86
CA LEU A 31 12.24 -11.88 -0.34
C LEU A 31 12.46 -10.82 -1.43
N THR A 32 13.55 -10.94 -2.17
CA THR A 32 13.83 -10.11 -3.33
C THR A 32 12.66 -10.17 -4.32
N GLU A 33 12.21 -9.01 -4.78
CA GLU A 33 11.10 -8.85 -5.74
C GLU A 33 9.72 -9.26 -5.22
N TYR A 34 9.58 -9.57 -3.92
CA TYR A 34 8.29 -9.82 -3.29
C TYR A 34 7.69 -8.55 -2.69
N VAL A 35 6.86 -7.87 -3.48
CA VAL A 35 6.05 -6.71 -3.05
C VAL A 35 4.60 -6.97 -3.47
N THR A 36 3.67 -6.86 -2.52
CA THR A 36 2.24 -7.16 -2.74
C THR A 36 1.37 -5.90 -2.59
N GLU A 37 0.05 -6.08 -2.57
CA GLU A 37 -0.94 -5.00 -2.39
C GLU A 37 -0.82 -4.24 -1.07
N LYS A 38 -0.06 -4.77 -0.10
CA LYS A 38 0.11 -4.17 1.22
C LYS A 38 0.74 -2.79 1.13
N LEU A 39 1.78 -2.61 0.32
CA LEU A 39 2.42 -1.30 0.13
C LEU A 39 1.40 -0.26 -0.36
N TYR A 40 0.64 -0.63 -1.39
CA TYR A 40 -0.35 0.23 -2.02
C TYR A 40 -1.58 0.48 -1.16
N SER A 41 -1.89 -0.41 -0.19
CA SER A 41 -3.00 -0.18 0.75
C SER A 41 -2.80 1.08 1.60
N GLY A 42 -1.56 1.44 1.94
CA GLY A 42 -1.29 2.70 2.64
C GLY A 42 -1.56 3.91 1.75
N TYR A 43 -1.07 3.85 0.50
CA TYR A 43 -1.32 4.83 -0.54
C TYR A 43 -2.81 5.10 -0.77
N PHE A 44 -3.65 4.06 -0.96
CA PHE A 44 -5.09 4.24 -1.17
C PHE A 44 -5.84 4.74 0.05
N ALA A 45 -5.31 4.51 1.24
CA ALA A 45 -5.88 5.06 2.47
C ALA A 45 -5.40 6.50 2.73
N GLY A 46 -4.52 7.06 1.90
CA GLY A 46 -3.99 8.41 2.06
C GLY A 46 -3.00 8.54 3.21
N VAL A 47 -2.27 7.47 3.55
CA VAL A 47 -1.35 7.44 4.69
C VAL A 47 0.02 6.91 4.27
N VAL A 48 1.07 7.25 5.03
CA VAL A 48 2.44 6.83 4.73
C VAL A 48 2.62 5.33 5.03
N PRO A 49 2.98 4.49 4.04
CA PRO A 49 3.28 3.09 4.33
C PRO A 49 4.60 2.94 5.09
N VAL A 50 4.63 2.00 6.02
CA VAL A 50 5.85 1.51 6.67
C VAL A 50 6.09 0.10 6.14
N PHE A 51 7.01 0.00 5.19
CA PHE A 51 7.21 -1.23 4.42
C PHE A 51 8.34 -2.08 5.01
N TRP A 52 8.07 -3.37 5.20
CA TRP A 52 9.08 -4.38 5.49
C TRP A 52 8.90 -5.54 4.53
N GLY A 53 9.97 -5.96 3.86
CA GLY A 53 9.91 -6.92 2.76
C GLY A 53 11.03 -6.68 1.77
N SER A 54 10.77 -6.94 0.49
CA SER A 54 11.75 -6.87 -0.60
C SER A 54 12.69 -5.66 -0.54
N PRO A 55 14.03 -5.87 -0.57
CA PRO A 55 15.01 -4.80 -0.74
C PRO A 55 14.87 -4.06 -2.09
N GLY A 56 14.20 -4.68 -3.07
CA GLY A 56 13.92 -4.11 -4.39
C GLY A 56 12.64 -3.27 -4.46
N VAL A 57 12.03 -2.90 -3.34
CA VAL A 57 10.77 -2.13 -3.30
C VAL A 57 10.85 -0.80 -4.05
N THR A 58 12.03 -0.18 -4.14
CA THR A 58 12.24 1.07 -4.88
C THR A 58 12.10 0.92 -6.40
N LYS A 59 12.07 -0.32 -6.93
CA LYS A 59 11.73 -0.57 -8.34
C LYS A 59 10.25 -0.35 -8.64
N VAL A 60 9.38 -0.40 -7.62
CA VAL A 60 7.92 -0.36 -7.76
C VAL A 60 7.24 0.76 -6.96
N ALA A 61 8.00 1.48 -6.15
CA ALA A 61 7.54 2.67 -5.45
C ALA A 61 8.66 3.74 -5.38
N PRO A 62 8.33 5.03 -5.52
CA PRO A 62 9.29 6.11 -5.40
C PRO A 62 10.03 6.09 -4.07
N LYS A 63 11.35 6.29 -4.10
CA LYS A 63 12.11 6.50 -2.86
C LYS A 63 11.62 7.78 -2.20
N GLY A 64 11.34 7.73 -0.90
CA GLY A 64 10.80 8.86 -0.16
C GLY A 64 9.28 8.83 -0.01
N SER A 65 8.56 7.93 -0.68
CA SER A 65 7.10 7.80 -0.50
C SER A 65 6.66 6.83 0.59
N PHE A 66 7.61 6.12 1.23
CA PHE A 66 7.35 5.17 2.30
C PHE A 66 8.53 5.15 3.28
N VAL A 67 8.27 4.66 4.50
CA VAL A 67 9.33 4.37 5.47
C VAL A 67 9.80 2.93 5.26
N ASN A 68 11.05 2.72 4.90
CA ASN A 68 11.63 1.39 4.76
C ASN A 68 12.07 0.84 6.12
N ALA A 69 11.30 -0.09 6.68
CA ALA A 69 11.61 -0.71 7.97
C ALA A 69 12.89 -1.55 7.94
N ASN A 70 13.37 -1.97 6.75
CA ASN A 70 14.65 -2.66 6.62
C ASN A 70 15.85 -1.78 7.01
N ASP A 71 15.69 -0.45 7.03
CA ASP A 71 16.79 0.49 7.32
C ASP A 71 17.10 0.63 8.83
N PHE A 72 16.30 0.01 9.70
CA PHE A 72 16.40 0.13 11.16
C PHE A 72 16.88 -1.17 11.79
N LYS A 73 17.73 -1.07 12.82
CA LYS A 73 18.30 -2.25 13.50
C LYS A 73 17.33 -2.87 14.51
N SER A 74 16.31 -2.13 14.93
CA SER A 74 15.31 -2.61 15.89
C SER A 74 13.94 -1.94 15.71
N PRO A 75 12.86 -2.59 16.18
CA PRO A 75 11.53 -1.97 16.23
C PRO A 75 11.50 -0.68 17.06
N LYS A 76 12.38 -0.55 18.07
CA LYS A 76 12.48 0.65 18.89
C LYS A 76 13.00 1.84 18.08
N GLU A 77 14.03 1.64 17.26
CA GLU A 77 14.55 2.68 16.38
C GLU A 77 13.51 3.12 15.34
N LEU A 78 12.82 2.15 14.74
CA LEU A 78 11.71 2.44 13.82
C LEU A 78 10.62 3.28 14.51
N ALA A 79 10.18 2.88 15.71
CA ALA A 79 9.14 3.59 16.46
C ALA A 79 9.54 5.04 16.80
N LEU A 80 10.81 5.26 17.16
CA LEU A 80 11.34 6.62 17.40
C LEU A 80 11.28 7.47 16.13
N LYS A 81 11.66 6.91 14.97
CA LYS A 81 11.61 7.63 13.70
C LYS A 81 10.17 7.93 13.26
N LEU A 82 9.25 6.98 13.43
CA LEU A 82 7.83 7.21 13.13
C LEU A 82 7.24 8.31 14.03
N LYS A 83 7.65 8.39 15.29
CA LYS A 83 7.23 9.47 16.19
C LYS A 83 7.74 10.83 15.71
N GLU A 84 9.01 10.92 15.32
CA GLU A 84 9.61 12.14 14.75
C GLU A 84 8.83 12.60 13.51
N ILE A 85 8.58 11.69 12.55
CA ILE A 85 7.83 11.98 11.33
C ILE A 85 6.39 12.44 11.66
N ALA A 86 5.71 11.79 12.61
CA ALA A 86 4.35 12.16 12.97
C ALA A 86 4.22 13.51 13.69
N THR A 87 5.31 14.00 14.30
CA THR A 87 5.32 15.30 14.99
C THR A 87 5.70 16.47 14.09
N ASP A 88 6.28 16.19 12.93
CA ASP A 88 6.68 17.20 11.95
C ASP A 88 5.80 17.10 10.70
N TYR A 89 4.88 18.06 10.56
CA TYR A 89 3.89 18.05 9.48
C TYR A 89 4.53 18.16 8.09
N ASP A 90 5.60 18.95 7.94
CA ASP A 90 6.25 19.18 6.65
C ASP A 90 7.02 17.92 6.23
N VAL A 91 7.70 17.28 7.18
CA VAL A 91 8.33 15.97 6.94
C VAL A 91 7.28 14.93 6.56
N TYR A 92 6.18 14.83 7.31
CA TYR A 92 5.10 13.87 6.99
C TYR A 92 4.53 14.10 5.60
N LYS A 93 4.21 15.35 5.26
CA LYS A 93 3.63 15.73 3.97
C LYS A 93 4.59 15.43 2.81
N SER A 94 5.91 15.58 3.03
CA SER A 94 6.91 15.32 1.97
C SER A 94 6.89 13.89 1.44
N TYR A 95 6.36 12.91 2.20
CA TYR A 95 6.19 11.54 1.71
C TYR A 95 5.18 11.43 0.56
N PHE A 96 4.32 12.42 0.37
CA PHE A 96 3.34 12.43 -0.72
C PHE A 96 3.84 13.18 -1.96
N ASP A 97 4.90 13.99 -1.84
CA ASP A 97 5.43 14.80 -2.95
C ASP A 97 6.05 13.96 -4.07
N TYR A 98 6.50 12.74 -3.76
CA TYR A 98 7.09 11.81 -4.71
C TYR A 98 6.07 10.93 -5.42
N LEU A 99 4.80 11.01 -5.01
CA LEU A 99 3.74 10.21 -5.60
C LEU A 99 3.23 10.87 -6.89
N PRO A 100 2.96 10.09 -7.95
CA PRO A 100 2.41 10.63 -9.17
C PRO A 100 1.00 11.20 -8.94
N ASP A 101 0.66 12.25 -9.70
CA ASP A 101 -0.71 12.76 -9.76
C ASP A 101 -1.65 11.63 -10.18
N GLY A 102 -2.73 11.44 -9.40
CA GLY A 102 -3.65 10.33 -9.62
C GLY A 102 -3.09 8.99 -9.14
N LEU A 103 -2.72 8.89 -7.87
CA LEU A 103 -2.36 7.64 -7.20
C LEU A 103 -3.40 6.51 -7.39
N GLU A 104 -4.67 6.91 -7.53
CA GLU A 104 -5.79 6.05 -7.90
C GLU A 104 -5.56 5.36 -9.26
N ASN A 105 -4.94 6.07 -10.21
CA ASN A 105 -4.57 5.57 -11.53
C ASN A 105 -3.39 4.60 -11.47
N LEU A 106 -2.45 4.76 -10.53
CA LEU A 106 -1.29 3.87 -10.39
C LEU A 106 -1.73 2.43 -10.09
N PHE A 107 -2.74 2.26 -9.21
CA PHE A 107 -3.36 0.95 -9.04
C PHE A 107 -4.17 0.56 -10.24
N HIS A 108 -4.96 1.47 -10.80
CA HIS A 108 -5.82 1.15 -11.94
C HIS A 108 -5.02 0.61 -13.13
N GLU A 109 -3.86 1.18 -13.45
CA GLU A 109 -2.92 0.66 -14.46
C GLU A 109 -2.34 -0.70 -14.04
N LEU A 110 -1.83 -0.83 -12.81
CA LEU A 110 -1.33 -2.11 -12.28
C LEU A 110 -2.44 -3.18 -12.22
N CYS A 111 -3.69 -2.76 -12.03
CA CYS A 111 -4.87 -3.59 -11.91
C CYS A 111 -5.39 -3.98 -13.30
N GLU A 112 -5.37 -3.08 -14.29
CA GLU A 112 -5.72 -3.37 -15.68
C GLU A 112 -4.82 -4.46 -16.29
N GLU A 113 -3.54 -4.45 -15.91
CA GLU A 113 -2.56 -5.50 -16.22
C GLU A 113 -2.61 -6.68 -15.22
N SER A 114 -3.29 -6.54 -14.08
CA SER A 114 -3.34 -7.60 -13.07
C SER A 114 -4.02 -8.85 -13.61
N LEU A 115 -3.60 -9.99 -13.07
CA LEU A 115 -4.23 -11.27 -13.34
C LEU A 115 -5.75 -11.22 -13.05
N MET A 116 -6.18 -10.46 -12.04
CA MET A 116 -7.60 -10.32 -11.69
C MET A 116 -8.41 -9.61 -12.78
N CYS A 117 -7.95 -8.48 -13.34
CA CYS A 117 -8.67 -7.84 -14.45
C CYS A 117 -8.61 -8.66 -15.72
N ARG A 118 -7.49 -9.33 -16.02
CA ARG A 118 -7.38 -10.24 -17.16
C ARG A 118 -8.38 -11.40 -17.06
N ILE A 119 -8.52 -12.01 -15.88
CA ILE A 119 -9.53 -13.03 -15.62
C ILE A 119 -10.94 -12.44 -15.74
N CYS A 120 -11.21 -11.28 -15.16
CA CYS A 120 -12.52 -10.62 -15.22
C CYS A 120 -12.96 -10.30 -16.66
N LYS A 121 -12.05 -9.78 -17.49
CA LYS A 121 -12.30 -9.55 -18.92
C LYS A 121 -12.63 -10.86 -19.63
N LYS A 122 -11.89 -11.93 -19.34
CA LYS A 122 -12.06 -13.24 -19.97
C LYS A 122 -13.34 -13.95 -19.53
N THR A 123 -13.71 -13.87 -18.25
CA THR A 123 -14.98 -14.42 -17.74
C THR A 123 -16.19 -13.67 -18.28
N LYS A 124 -16.08 -12.35 -18.47
CA LYS A 124 -17.12 -11.55 -19.15
C LYS A 124 -17.30 -12.00 -20.60
N GLN A 125 -16.22 -12.16 -21.36
CA GLN A 125 -16.26 -12.70 -22.72
C GLN A 125 -16.87 -14.11 -22.78
N MET A 126 -16.57 -14.99 -21.83
CA MET A 126 -17.16 -16.33 -21.77
C MET A 126 -18.66 -16.31 -21.49
N LYS A 127 -19.15 -15.34 -20.70
CA LYS A 127 -20.58 -15.13 -20.45
C LYS A 127 -21.30 -14.55 -21.66
N ASP A 128 -20.68 -13.59 -22.34
CA ASP A 128 -21.28 -12.91 -23.49
C ASP A 128 -21.35 -13.82 -24.74
N ASN A 129 -20.55 -14.91 -24.76
CA ASN A 129 -20.50 -15.91 -25.83
C ASN A 129 -21.32 -17.19 -25.52
N SER A 130 -22.09 -17.22 -24.42
CA SER A 130 -22.94 -18.34 -24.00
C SER A 130 -24.41 -17.95 -24.00
#